data_AF-A0A3P9LSJ8-F1
#
_entry.id   AF-A0A3P9LSJ8-F1
#
_cell.length_a   1.000
_cell.length_b   1.000
_cell.length_c   1.000
_cell.angle_alpha   90.00
_cell.angle_beta   90.00
_cell.angle_gamma   90.00
#
_symmetry.space_group_name_H-M   'P 1'
#
loop_
_entity.id
_entity.type
_entity.pdbx_description
1 polymer ?
#
loop_
_entity_poly.entity_id
_entity_poly.type
_entity_poly.pdbx_seq_one_letter_code
_entity_poly.pdbx_strand_id
1 'polypeptide(L)'
;MTLMQCMYVRTYIYISHNGVLFFLESGGRKLNENKMLTSKKARFDPYSKTGFAICRICKSSVHQPGSHYCQGCAYKKGICAMCGKKVLDTKNYKQTSV
;
A
#
# COMPACT_ATOMS: atom_id res chain seq x y z
N MET A 1 -13.32 20.10 45.69
CA MET A 1 -12.70 20.08 44.34
C MET A 1 -11.47 19.18 44.23
N THR A 2 -10.84 18.76 45.34
CA THR A 2 -9.66 17.86 45.33
C THR A 2 -9.98 16.37 45.13
N LEU A 3 -11.19 15.91 45.49
CA LEU A 3 -11.59 14.50 45.31
C LEU A 3 -11.83 14.11 43.83
N MET A 4 -12.38 15.02 43.01
CA MET A 4 -12.60 14.78 41.57
C MET A 4 -11.28 14.67 40.79
N GLN A 5 -10.25 15.41 41.19
CA GLN A 5 -8.91 15.29 40.57
C GLN A 5 -8.25 13.96 40.95
N CYS A 6 -8.39 13.49 42.19
CA CYS A 6 -7.87 12.19 42.62
C CYS A 6 -8.51 11.00 41.90
N MET A 7 -9.83 11.03 41.65
CA MET A 7 -10.50 9.96 40.88
C MET A 7 -10.04 9.93 39.42
N TYR A 8 -9.88 11.10 38.78
CA TYR A 8 -9.42 11.20 37.39
C TYR A 8 -8.02 10.61 37.19
N VAL A 9 -7.08 10.91 38.10
CA VAL A 9 -5.71 10.36 38.05
C VAL A 9 -5.71 8.86 38.33
N ARG A 10 -6.57 8.37 39.23
CA ARG A 10 -6.68 6.94 39.57
C ARG A 10 -7.27 6.11 38.43
N THR A 11 -8.23 6.65 37.67
CA THR A 11 -8.71 6.05 36.41
C THR A 11 -7.67 6.09 35.29
N TYR A 12 -6.90 7.18 35.17
CA TYR A 12 -5.85 7.32 34.14
C TYR A 12 -4.70 6.31 34.35
N ILE A 13 -4.34 6.04 35.60
CA ILE A 13 -3.29 5.06 35.95
C ILE A 13 -3.78 3.62 35.70
N TYR A 14 -5.04 3.29 35.99
CA TYR A 14 -5.60 1.94 35.74
C TYR A 14 -5.74 1.63 34.23
N ILE A 15 -5.99 2.65 33.41
CA ILE A 15 -5.97 2.55 31.94
C ILE A 15 -4.54 2.31 31.42
N SER A 16 -3.53 2.91 32.06
CA SER A 16 -2.12 2.81 31.63
C SER A 16 -1.49 1.44 31.94
N HIS A 17 -1.89 0.79 33.04
CA HIS A 17 -1.37 -0.54 33.41
C HIS A 17 -1.99 -1.72 32.65
N ASN A 18 -3.15 -1.52 32.01
CA ASN A 18 -3.81 -2.54 31.16
C ASN A 18 -3.50 -2.38 29.67
N GLY A 19 -2.53 -1.53 29.31
CA GLY A 19 -1.98 -1.43 27.96
C GLY A 19 -1.09 -2.61 27.56
N VAL A 20 -1.28 -3.79 28.14
CA VAL A 20 -0.65 -5.02 27.64
C VAL A 20 -1.35 -5.37 26.35
N LEU A 21 -0.74 -4.89 25.27
CA LEU A 21 -0.97 -5.26 23.89
C LEU A 21 -1.59 -6.67 23.80
N PHE A 22 -2.90 -6.69 23.58
CA PHE A 22 -3.70 -7.86 23.22
C PHE A 22 -3.21 -8.36 21.85
N PHE A 23 -2.06 -9.03 21.84
CA PHE A 23 -1.42 -9.56 20.63
C PHE A 23 -0.80 -10.95 20.87
N LEU A 24 -1.04 -11.54 22.04
CA LEU A 24 -0.57 -12.90 22.33
C LEU A 24 -1.56 -14.00 21.93
N GLU A 25 -2.80 -13.69 21.54
CA GLU A 25 -3.78 -14.75 21.25
C GLU A 25 -4.35 -14.77 19.81
N SER A 26 -4.22 -13.71 18.99
CA SER A 26 -4.85 -13.75 17.66
C SER A 26 -4.25 -12.85 16.58
N GLY A 27 -2.93 -12.85 16.38
CA GLY A 27 -2.40 -12.09 15.23
C GLY A 27 -0.90 -11.92 15.08
N GLY A 28 -0.07 -12.61 15.85
CA GLY A 28 1.39 -12.59 15.74
C GLY A 28 1.89 -12.75 14.30
N ARG A 29 2.83 -11.89 13.87
CA ARG A 29 3.66 -12.20 12.69
C ARG A 29 4.36 -13.52 13.00
N LYS A 30 3.98 -14.61 12.32
CA LYS A 30 4.64 -15.92 12.49
C LYS A 30 6.15 -15.72 12.31
N LEU A 31 6.89 -15.97 13.39
CA LEU A 31 8.35 -15.96 13.40
C LEU A 31 8.84 -17.32 12.90
N ASN A 32 10.05 -17.37 12.35
CA ASN A 32 10.67 -18.60 11.82
C ASN A 32 9.84 -19.33 10.73
N GLU A 33 9.28 -18.57 9.80
CA GLU A 33 8.72 -19.14 8.57
C GLU A 33 9.39 -18.51 7.34
N ASN A 34 9.56 -19.31 6.28
CA ASN A 34 10.01 -18.77 5.01
C ASN A 34 8.87 -17.95 4.39
N LYS A 35 8.97 -16.63 4.46
CA LYS A 35 7.95 -15.69 3.94
C LYS A 35 7.76 -15.81 2.44
N MET A 36 8.73 -16.35 1.70
CA MET A 36 8.56 -16.68 0.29
C MET A 36 7.58 -17.84 0.08
N LEU A 37 7.40 -18.73 1.05
CA LEU A 37 6.50 -19.89 1.01
C LEU A 37 5.13 -19.62 1.68
N THR A 38 5.09 -18.82 2.74
CA THR A 38 3.87 -18.60 3.54
C THR A 38 3.06 -17.36 3.17
N SER A 39 3.61 -16.42 2.39
CA SER A 39 2.90 -15.20 1.94
C SER A 39 1.86 -15.49 0.83
N LYS A 40 0.90 -16.38 1.06
CA LYS A 40 -0.12 -16.72 0.05
C LYS A 40 -1.05 -15.53 -0.28
N LYS A 41 -1.16 -14.53 0.60
CA LYS A 41 -2.09 -13.39 0.49
C LYS A 41 -1.52 -12.19 -0.29
N ALA A 42 -0.20 -12.05 -0.41
CA ALA A 42 0.45 -10.85 -0.97
C ALA A 42 1.57 -11.16 -1.97
N ARG A 43 1.58 -12.38 -2.53
CA ARG A 43 2.55 -12.73 -3.57
C ARG A 43 2.26 -11.94 -4.84
N PHE A 44 3.30 -11.32 -5.37
CA PHE A 44 3.32 -10.81 -6.73
C PHE A 44 3.20 -12.01 -7.68
N ASP A 45 2.00 -12.25 -8.19
CA ASP A 45 1.73 -13.27 -9.20
C ASP A 45 1.63 -12.60 -10.57
N PRO A 46 2.66 -12.71 -11.42
CA PRO A 46 2.65 -12.10 -12.75
C PRO A 46 1.71 -12.80 -13.75
N TYR A 47 1.16 -13.98 -13.41
CA TYR A 47 0.29 -14.79 -14.27
C TYR A 47 -1.17 -14.80 -13.81
N SER A 48 -1.44 -14.32 -12.59
CA SER A 48 -2.81 -14.12 -12.10
C SER A 48 -3.55 -13.14 -13.00
N LYS A 49 -4.60 -13.63 -13.66
CA LYS A 49 -5.54 -12.84 -14.48
C LYS A 49 -6.23 -11.71 -13.71
N THR A 50 -6.09 -11.64 -12.39
CA THR A 50 -6.87 -10.75 -11.52
C THR A 50 -6.05 -9.67 -10.81
N GLY A 51 -4.72 -9.60 -10.99
CA GLY A 51 -3.86 -8.72 -10.18
C GLY A 51 -3.26 -7.51 -10.92
N PHE A 52 -2.70 -7.74 -12.11
CA PHE A 52 -1.87 -6.76 -12.80
C PHE A 52 -2.29 -6.64 -14.26
N ALA A 53 -2.69 -5.44 -14.66
CA ALA A 53 -3.03 -5.20 -16.06
C ALA A 53 -1.77 -5.03 -16.91
N ILE A 54 -1.92 -5.29 -18.21
CA ILE A 54 -0.88 -5.05 -19.20
C ILE A 54 -1.01 -3.61 -19.71
N CYS A 55 0.12 -2.92 -19.86
CA CYS A 55 0.15 -1.57 -20.41
C CYS A 55 -0.37 -1.56 -21.85
N ARG A 56 -1.35 -0.71 -22.15
CA ARG A 56 -1.95 -0.65 -23.51
C ARG A 56 -1.01 -0.08 -24.60
N ILE A 57 0.10 0.55 -24.21
CA ILE A 57 1.04 1.20 -25.14
C ILE A 57 2.22 0.28 -25.45
N CYS A 58 2.99 -0.11 -24.43
CA CYS A 58 4.20 -0.92 -24.60
C CYS A 58 4.00 -2.42 -24.31
N LYS A 59 2.79 -2.83 -23.91
CA LYS A 59 2.44 -4.23 -23.60
C LYS A 59 3.27 -4.88 -22.48
N SER A 60 4.01 -4.10 -21.70
CA SER A 60 4.69 -4.60 -20.50
C SER A 60 3.71 -4.78 -19.34
N SER A 61 4.04 -5.66 -18.40
CA SER A 61 3.27 -5.82 -17.16
C SER A 61 3.32 -4.54 -16.32
N VAL A 62 2.19 -4.14 -15.75
CA VAL A 62 2.13 -2.97 -14.88
C VAL A 62 2.12 -3.41 -13.42
N HIS A 63 2.98 -2.77 -12.61
CA HIS A 63 3.19 -3.14 -11.21
C HIS A 63 2.09 -2.64 -10.26
N GLN A 64 1.32 -1.63 -10.67
CA GLN A 64 0.29 -1.04 -9.81
C GLN A 64 -1.07 -1.67 -10.11
N PRO A 65 -1.80 -2.17 -9.11
CA PRO A 65 -3.14 -2.72 -9.33
C PRO A 65 -4.09 -1.63 -9.84
N GLY A 66 -4.94 -1.98 -10.81
CA GLY A 66 -5.92 -1.05 -11.39
C GLY A 66 -5.35 0.00 -12.35
N SER A 67 -4.05 -0.03 -12.66
CA SER A 67 -3.45 0.86 -13.66
C SER A 67 -3.54 0.27 -15.07
N HIS A 68 -3.75 1.11 -16.09
CA HIS A 68 -3.86 0.69 -17.50
C HIS A 68 -2.60 0.99 -18.33
N TYR A 69 -1.70 1.81 -17.79
CA TYR A 69 -0.47 2.23 -18.45
C TYR A 69 0.70 2.10 -17.47
N CYS A 70 1.87 1.71 -17.97
CA CYS A 70 3.08 1.69 -17.15
C CYS A 70 3.54 3.13 -16.84
N GLN A 71 4.30 3.28 -15.75
CA GLN A 71 4.79 4.58 -15.29
C GLN A 71 5.62 5.30 -16.37
N GLY A 72 6.46 4.58 -17.11
CA GLY A 72 7.24 5.15 -18.21
C GLY A 72 6.40 5.69 -19.37
N CYS A 73 5.38 4.95 -19.82
CA CYS A 73 4.48 5.41 -20.90
C CYS A 73 3.57 6.55 -20.44
N ALA A 74 3.08 6.47 -19.20
CA ALA A 74 2.28 7.52 -18.59
C ALA A 74 3.07 8.84 -18.52
N TYR A 75 4.34 8.77 -18.11
CA TYR A 75 5.25 9.91 -18.10
C TYR A 75 5.49 10.46 -19.50
N LYS A 76 6.01 9.65 -20.44
CA LYS A 76 6.33 10.09 -21.81
C LYS A 76 5.15 10.77 -22.54
N LYS A 77 3.92 10.32 -22.28
CA LYS A 77 2.71 10.87 -22.91
C LYS A 77 1.98 11.92 -22.06
N GLY A 78 2.42 12.16 -20.83
CA GLY A 78 1.75 13.09 -19.91
C GLY A 78 0.33 12.67 -19.53
N ILE A 79 0.07 11.37 -19.42
CA ILE A 79 -1.25 10.79 -19.09
C ILE A 79 -1.27 10.17 -17.70
N CYS A 80 -2.45 10.09 -17.07
CA CYS A 80 -2.63 9.36 -15.82
C CYS A 80 -2.52 7.85 -16.05
N ALA A 81 -1.68 7.16 -15.26
CA ALA A 81 -1.49 5.70 -15.37
C ALA A 81 -2.76 4.89 -15.05
N MET A 82 -3.68 5.46 -14.26
CA MET A 82 -4.94 4.82 -13.86
C MET A 82 -6.05 5.02 -14.90
N CYS A 83 -6.34 6.28 -15.26
CA CYS A 83 -7.51 6.62 -16.08
C CYS A 83 -7.18 7.08 -17.51
N GLY A 84 -5.91 7.27 -17.88
CA GLY A 84 -5.52 7.68 -19.23
C GLY A 84 -5.81 9.14 -19.61
N LYS A 85 -6.46 9.91 -18.73
CA LYS A 85 -6.66 11.34 -18.94
C LYS A 85 -5.34 12.08 -19.04
N LYS A 86 -5.27 13.10 -19.89
CA LYS A 86 -4.09 13.95 -20.02
C LYS A 86 -3.94 14.81 -18.76
N VAL A 87 -2.75 14.77 -18.16
CA VAL A 87 -2.41 15.53 -16.94
C VAL A 87 -1.39 16.62 -17.26
N LEU A 88 -0.52 16.39 -18.25
CA LEU A 88 0.54 17.31 -18.65
C LEU A 88 0.57 17.46 -20.17
N ASP A 89 0.81 18.68 -20.63
CA ASP A 89 1.04 18.97 -22.05
C ASP A 89 2.51 18.74 -22.41
N THR A 90 2.81 17.59 -23.00
CA THR A 90 4.20 17.19 -23.35
C THR A 90 4.74 17.83 -24.63
N LYS A 91 4.02 18.77 -25.26
CA LYS A 91 4.41 19.36 -26.57
C LYS A 91 5.80 20.00 -26.55
N ASN A 92 6.18 20.63 -25.43
CA ASN A 92 7.46 21.32 -25.27
C ASN A 92 8.47 20.52 -24.43
N TYR A 93 8.14 19.29 -24.01
CA TYR A 93 8.97 18.50 -23.10
C TYR A 93 9.48 17.22 -23.78
N LYS A 94 10.80 17.03 -23.81
CA LYS A 94 11.44 15.77 -24.25
C LYS A 94 11.60 14.80 -23.07
N GLN A 95 10.47 14.24 -22.63
CA GLN A 95 10.46 13.27 -21.53
C GLN A 95 10.93 11.90 -22.00
N THR A 96 12.01 11.38 -21.40
CA THR A 96 12.47 10.00 -21.55
C THR A 96 12.11 9.19 -20.32
N SER A 97 11.86 7.89 -20.51
CA SER A 97 11.77 6.93 -19.41
C SER A 97 13.09 6.19 -19.40
N VAL A 98 13.68 6.07 -18.21
CA VAL A 98 14.76 5.12 -17.90
C VAL A 98 14.30 3.72 -18.29
#